data_AF-A0A838WFM3-F1
#
_entry.id   AF-A0A838WFM3-F1
#
_cell.length_a   1.000
_cell.length_b   1.000
_cell.length_c   1.000
_cell.angle_alpha   90.00
_cell.angle_beta   90.00
_cell.angle_gamma   90.00
#
_symmetry.space_group_name_H-M   'P 1'
#
loop_
_entity.id
_entity.type
_entity.pdbx_description
1 polymer ?
#
loop_
_entity_poly.entity_id
_entity_poly.type
_entity_poly.pdbx_seq_one_letter_code
_entity_poly.pdbx_strand_id
1 'polypeptide(L)'
;YRRYCYGQQPSICYLNLELLQEPLKAVIDPVDLDYGLAKFQEYYHAEYGNLMLKRLGFAQPKFPEADDLLDLTIGFLKESQINYHQFFADMAKTFSPRWREEPSLIMEESQILPGSLSVFKNWCALYHQVLNNSVSQEMANVGTTLIQYNPQSNLLRPVIEEIW
;
A
#
# COMPACT_ATOMS: atom_id res chain seq x y z
N TYR A 1 -1.25 1.07 -25.42
CA TYR A 1 -2.26 0.96 -24.33
C TYR A 1 -1.60 1.27 -22.99
N ARG A 2 -1.70 2.51 -22.48
CA ARG A 2 -1.17 2.91 -21.15
C ARG A 2 -2.18 3.68 -20.28
N ARG A 3 -3.27 4.20 -20.88
CA ARG A 3 -4.27 5.07 -20.24
C ARG A 3 -4.92 4.52 -18.96
N TYR A 4 -5.01 3.20 -18.81
CA TYR A 4 -5.60 2.53 -17.64
C TYR A 4 -4.60 1.65 -16.89
N CYS A 5 -3.29 1.88 -17.01
CA CYS A 5 -2.34 1.18 -16.16
C CYS A 5 -2.54 1.57 -14.69
N TYR A 6 -2.18 0.68 -13.77
CA TYR A 6 -2.45 0.81 -12.32
C TYR A 6 -2.11 2.19 -11.75
N GLY A 7 -0.91 2.72 -12.07
CA GLY A 7 -0.49 4.05 -11.59
C GLY A 7 -1.21 5.25 -12.22
N GLN A 8 -1.98 5.07 -13.30
CA GLN A 8 -2.78 6.13 -13.94
C GLN A 8 -4.23 6.15 -13.48
N GLN A 9 -4.70 5.11 -12.78
CA GLN A 9 -6.10 4.99 -12.35
C GLN A 9 -6.60 6.18 -11.51
N PRO A 10 -5.82 6.78 -10.58
CA PRO A 10 -6.27 7.95 -9.83
C PRO A 10 -6.51 9.17 -10.72
N SER A 11 -5.61 9.45 -11.66
CA SER A 11 -5.74 10.54 -12.61
C SER A 11 -6.94 10.35 -13.55
N ILE A 12 -7.24 9.11 -13.93
CA ILE A 12 -8.43 8.78 -14.71
C ILE A 12 -9.70 8.96 -13.89
N CYS A 13 -9.70 8.57 -12.61
CA CYS A 13 -10.84 8.79 -11.72
C CYS A 13 -11.13 10.30 -11.57
N TYR A 14 -10.08 11.11 -11.37
CA TYR A 14 -10.20 12.57 -11.35
C TYR A 14 -10.84 13.11 -12.64
N LEU A 15 -10.35 12.68 -13.81
CA LEU A 15 -10.92 13.08 -15.10
C LEU A 15 -12.39 12.66 -15.24
N ASN A 16 -12.75 11.47 -14.76
CA ASN A 16 -14.15 11.01 -14.79
C ASN A 16 -15.04 11.88 -13.89
N LEU A 17 -14.53 12.31 -12.73
CA LEU A 17 -15.25 13.22 -11.83
C LEU A 17 -15.40 14.62 -12.44
N GLU A 18 -14.38 15.11 -13.12
CA GLU A 18 -14.43 16.37 -13.88
C GLU A 18 -15.52 16.30 -14.98
N LEU A 19 -15.54 15.23 -15.77
CA LEU A 19 -16.57 15.01 -16.79
C LEU A 19 -17.98 14.82 -16.18
N LEU A 20 -18.07 14.26 -14.98
CA LEU A 20 -19.32 14.11 -14.24
C LEU A 20 -19.90 15.46 -13.78
N GLN A 21 -19.07 16.50 -13.61
CA GLN A 21 -19.57 17.83 -13.27
C GLN A 21 -20.44 18.41 -14.38
N GLU A 22 -20.15 18.15 -15.66
CA GLU A 22 -20.90 18.71 -16.80
C GLU A 22 -22.42 18.49 -16.72
N PRO A 23 -22.93 17.26 -16.54
CA PRO A 23 -24.36 17.05 -16.35
C PRO A 23 -24.88 17.59 -15.01
N LEU A 24 -24.04 17.73 -13.98
CA LEU A 24 -24.45 18.19 -12.65
C LEU A 24 -24.58 19.71 -12.50
N LYS A 25 -23.94 20.49 -13.39
CA LYS A 25 -24.06 21.96 -13.43
C LYS A 25 -25.49 22.47 -13.59
N ALA A 26 -26.41 21.63 -14.07
CA ALA A 26 -27.83 21.97 -14.19
C ALA A 26 -28.54 22.09 -12.82
N VAL A 27 -27.97 21.53 -11.76
CA VAL A 27 -28.62 21.39 -10.44
C VAL A 27 -27.73 21.74 -9.24
N ILE A 28 -26.42 21.97 -9.46
CA ILE A 28 -25.45 22.32 -8.41
C ILE A 28 -24.65 23.54 -8.86
N ASP A 29 -24.31 24.44 -7.92
CA ASP A 29 -23.46 25.60 -8.19
C ASP A 29 -22.06 25.15 -8.69
N PRO A 30 -21.55 25.71 -9.80
CA PRO A 30 -20.20 25.41 -10.29
C PRO A 30 -19.10 25.59 -9.24
N VAL A 31 -19.24 26.57 -8.34
CA VAL A 31 -18.26 26.83 -7.27
C VAL A 31 -18.20 25.65 -6.30
N ASP A 32 -19.36 25.07 -5.95
CA ASP A 32 -19.44 23.91 -5.07
C ASP A 32 -18.87 22.65 -5.74
N LEU A 33 -19.10 22.49 -7.05
CA LEU A 33 -18.54 21.39 -7.84
C LEU A 33 -17.00 21.44 -7.87
N ASP A 34 -16.43 22.61 -8.17
CA ASP A 34 -14.97 22.83 -8.21
C ASP A 34 -14.34 22.62 -6.82
N TYR A 35 -14.98 23.14 -5.77
CA TYR A 35 -14.53 22.94 -4.40
C TYR A 35 -14.52 21.45 -4.00
N GLY A 36 -15.53 20.68 -4.42
CA GLY A 36 -15.58 19.25 -4.17
C GLY A 36 -14.48 18.49 -4.91
N LEU A 37 -14.25 18.79 -6.18
CA LEU A 37 -13.23 18.11 -7.00
C LEU A 37 -11.81 18.43 -6.54
N ALA A 38 -11.54 19.65 -6.09
CA ALA A 38 -10.24 20.07 -5.57
C ALA A 38 -9.75 19.21 -4.39
N LYS A 39 -10.66 18.61 -3.61
CA LYS A 39 -10.35 17.73 -2.47
C LYS A 39 -9.98 16.31 -2.87
N PHE A 40 -10.17 15.93 -4.13
CA PHE A 40 -9.96 14.54 -4.57
C PHE A 40 -8.55 14.04 -4.26
N GLN A 41 -7.52 14.82 -4.59
CA GLN A 41 -6.13 14.41 -4.38
C GLN A 41 -5.83 14.21 -2.90
N GLU A 42 -6.27 15.14 -2.05
CA GLU A 42 -6.11 15.04 -0.59
C GLU A 42 -6.74 13.76 -0.04
N TYR A 43 -8.02 13.51 -0.36
CA TYR A 43 -8.73 12.33 0.12
C TYR A 43 -8.16 11.03 -0.44
N TYR A 44 -7.79 11.03 -1.73
CA TYR A 44 -7.17 9.87 -2.35
C TYR A 44 -5.84 9.53 -1.68
N HIS A 45 -4.94 10.50 -1.52
CA HIS A 45 -3.62 10.26 -0.94
C HIS A 45 -3.72 9.85 0.54
N ALA A 46 -4.59 10.49 1.31
CA ALA A 46 -4.81 10.14 2.70
C ALA A 46 -5.31 8.69 2.86
N GLU A 47 -6.32 8.29 2.08
CA GLU A 47 -6.87 6.93 2.19
C GLU A 47 -5.93 5.88 1.59
N TYR A 48 -5.28 6.19 0.46
CA TYR A 48 -4.28 5.30 -0.12
C TYR A 48 -3.12 5.03 0.84
N GLY A 49 -2.57 6.08 1.45
CA GLY A 49 -1.50 5.94 2.45
C GLY A 49 -1.95 5.12 3.66
N ASN A 50 -3.15 5.40 4.18
CA ASN A 50 -3.74 4.63 5.29
C ASN A 50 -3.88 3.14 4.96
N LEU A 51 -4.42 2.81 3.78
CA LEU A 51 -4.57 1.42 3.35
C LEU A 51 -3.22 0.74 3.11
N MET A 52 -2.25 1.43 2.51
CA MET A 52 -0.90 0.88 2.32
C MET A 52 -0.20 0.62 3.65
N LEU A 53 -0.33 1.52 4.63
CA LEU A 53 0.26 1.34 5.96
C LEU A 53 -0.42 0.20 6.74
N LYS A 54 -1.73 0.00 6.58
CA LYS A 54 -2.43 -1.20 7.08
C LYS A 54 -1.89 -2.48 6.45
N ARG A 55 -1.58 -2.47 5.15
CA ARG A 55 -0.93 -3.61 4.48
C ARG A 55 0.50 -3.84 4.95
N LEU A 56 1.14 -2.82 5.51
CA LEU A 56 2.42 -2.91 6.21
C LEU A 56 2.26 -3.25 7.71
N GLY A 57 1.05 -3.53 8.18
CA GLY A 57 0.78 -3.94 9.57
C GLY A 57 0.46 -2.80 10.54
N PHE A 58 0.39 -1.56 10.08
CA PHE A 58 0.15 -0.38 10.92
C PHE A 58 -1.29 0.13 10.76
N ALA A 59 -2.18 -0.29 11.68
CA ALA A 59 -3.60 0.06 11.63
C ALA A 59 -3.90 1.55 11.92
N GLN A 60 -3.05 2.21 12.70
CA GLN A 60 -3.15 3.64 13.04
C GLN A 60 -1.79 4.30 12.89
N PRO A 61 -1.36 4.65 11.67
CA PRO A 61 -0.03 5.22 11.46
C PRO A 61 0.01 6.68 11.95
N LYS A 62 0.36 6.86 13.23
CA LYS A 62 0.66 8.17 13.83
C LYS A 62 2.14 8.25 14.20
N PHE A 63 3.01 7.86 13.28
CA PHE A 63 4.46 7.90 13.48
C PHE A 63 5.12 8.78 12.40
N PRO A 64 6.22 9.48 12.75
CA PRO A 64 6.90 10.42 11.83
C PRO A 64 7.36 9.80 10.52
N GLU A 65 7.78 8.53 10.54
CA GLU A 65 8.37 7.85 9.38
C GLU A 65 7.32 7.24 8.42
N ALA A 66 6.02 7.51 8.60
CA ALA A 66 4.95 6.89 7.82
C ALA A 66 5.05 7.19 6.32
N ASP A 67 5.30 8.44 5.96
CA ASP A 67 5.44 8.86 4.57
C ASP A 67 6.72 8.29 3.93
N ASP A 68 7.84 8.34 4.65
CA ASP A 68 9.11 7.75 4.19
C ASP A 68 8.99 6.24 3.95
N LEU A 69 8.30 5.53 4.84
CA LEU A 69 8.06 4.09 4.69
C LEU A 69 7.18 3.80 3.49
N LEU A 70 6.14 4.61 3.26
CA LEU A 70 5.26 4.46 2.10
C LEU A 70 6.02 4.68 0.78
N ASP A 71 6.78 5.78 0.69
CA ASP A 71 7.57 6.13 -0.49
C ASP A 71 8.61 5.06 -0.81
N LEU A 72 9.32 4.58 0.21
CA LEU A 72 10.31 3.53 0.04
C LEU A 72 9.68 2.19 -0.38
N THR A 73 8.49 1.87 0.14
CA THR A 73 7.73 0.68 -0.27
C THR A 73 7.32 0.77 -1.73
N ILE A 74 6.80 1.91 -2.18
CA ILE A 74 6.39 2.13 -3.57
C ILE A 74 7.59 2.10 -4.51
N GLY A 75 8.70 2.74 -4.12
CA GLY A 75 9.96 2.73 -4.85
C GLY A 75 10.50 1.30 -5.02
N PHE A 76 10.54 0.53 -3.93
CA PHE A 76 10.95 -0.88 -3.95
C PHE A 76 10.08 -1.73 -4.89
N LEU A 77 8.75 -1.62 -4.79
CA LEU A 77 7.82 -2.39 -5.63
C LEU A 77 7.97 -2.04 -7.12
N LYS A 78 8.24 -0.77 -7.42
CA LYS A 78 8.47 -0.30 -8.79
C LYS A 78 9.80 -0.81 -9.36
N GLU A 79 10.86 -0.81 -8.58
CA GLU A 79 12.20 -1.24 -9.03
C GLU A 79 12.36 -2.75 -9.11
N SER A 80 11.83 -3.48 -8.12
CA SER A 80 12.02 -4.92 -8.00
C SER A 80 11.18 -5.74 -8.99
N GLN A 81 10.15 -5.15 -9.58
CA GLN A 81 9.16 -5.83 -10.44
C GLN A 81 8.50 -7.05 -9.78
N ILE A 82 8.58 -7.14 -8.44
CA ILE A 82 7.92 -8.19 -7.68
C ILE A 82 6.42 -8.01 -7.83
N ASN A 83 5.70 -9.13 -7.88
CA ASN A 83 4.25 -9.09 -7.89
C ASN A 83 3.75 -8.38 -6.61
N TYR A 84 3.02 -7.28 -6.82
CA TYR A 84 2.48 -6.45 -5.75
C TYR A 84 1.74 -7.25 -4.68
N HIS A 85 0.87 -8.20 -5.07
CA HIS A 85 0.13 -9.00 -4.11
C HIS A 85 1.02 -10.02 -3.41
N GLN A 86 1.94 -10.65 -4.14
CA GLN A 86 2.86 -11.63 -3.56
C GLN A 86 3.76 -11.01 -2.50
N PHE A 87 4.28 -9.79 -2.70
CA PHE A 87 5.09 -9.09 -1.71
C PHE A 87 4.38 -9.00 -0.35
N PHE A 88 3.15 -8.49 -0.36
CA PHE A 88 2.36 -8.33 0.86
C PHE A 88 1.88 -9.66 1.45
N ALA A 89 1.61 -10.66 0.60
CA ALA A 89 1.28 -12.00 1.07
C ALA A 89 2.48 -12.66 1.78
N ASP A 90 3.68 -12.55 1.21
CA ASP A 90 4.91 -13.05 1.82
C ASP A 90 5.21 -12.34 3.13
N MET A 91 5.00 -11.02 3.19
CA MET A 91 5.16 -10.23 4.41
C MET A 91 4.25 -10.75 5.52
N ALA A 92 2.97 -10.96 5.24
CA ALA A 92 2.03 -11.50 6.22
C ALA A 92 2.34 -12.95 6.63
N LYS A 93 2.84 -13.76 5.70
CA LYS A 93 3.18 -15.17 5.93
C LYS A 93 4.45 -15.35 6.77
N THR A 94 5.46 -14.50 6.53
CA THR A 94 6.80 -14.61 7.14
C THR A 94 6.98 -13.69 8.34
N PHE A 95 5.95 -12.92 8.72
CA PHE A 95 6.01 -12.03 9.85
C PHE A 95 6.38 -12.77 11.13
N SER A 96 7.36 -12.23 11.85
CA SER A 96 7.82 -12.75 13.12
C SER A 96 8.18 -11.58 14.04
N PRO A 97 7.89 -11.68 15.36
CA PRO A 97 8.36 -10.69 16.34
C PRO A 97 9.88 -10.48 16.32
N ARG A 98 10.64 -11.46 15.79
CA ARG A 98 12.10 -11.40 15.63
C ARG A 98 12.56 -10.37 14.61
N TRP A 99 11.67 -9.82 13.78
CA TRP A 99 11.99 -8.70 12.88
C TRP A 99 12.45 -7.43 13.63
N ARG A 100 12.15 -7.33 14.93
CA ARG A 100 12.70 -6.31 15.83
C ARG A 100 14.12 -6.56 16.32
N GLU A 101 14.59 -7.81 16.26
CA GLU A 101 15.93 -8.18 16.70
C GLU A 101 16.94 -7.76 15.65
N GLU A 102 16.69 -8.12 14.38
CA GLU A 102 17.62 -7.88 13.29
C GLU A 102 16.87 -7.58 11.98
N PRO A 103 17.23 -6.49 11.24
CA PRO A 103 16.61 -6.17 9.95
C PRO A 103 16.78 -7.28 8.90
N SER A 104 17.84 -8.08 8.98
CA SER A 104 18.10 -9.17 8.03
C SER A 104 17.11 -10.33 8.12
N LEU A 105 16.39 -10.46 9.25
CA LEU A 105 15.38 -11.48 9.46
C LEU A 105 14.05 -11.14 8.75
N ILE A 106 13.89 -9.89 8.29
CA ILE A 106 12.68 -9.45 7.60
C ILE A 106 12.57 -10.17 6.26
N MET A 107 11.54 -11.02 6.17
CA MET A 107 11.20 -11.80 4.98
C MET A 107 12.36 -12.69 4.45
N GLU A 108 13.30 -13.09 5.31
CA GLU A 108 14.42 -13.98 4.95
C GLU A 108 13.95 -15.30 4.31
N GLU A 109 12.80 -15.81 4.77
CA GLU A 109 12.20 -17.05 4.26
C GLU A 109 11.44 -16.87 2.92
N SER A 110 11.32 -15.65 2.39
CA SER A 110 10.69 -15.42 1.10
C SER A 110 11.65 -15.78 -0.05
N GLN A 111 11.20 -16.68 -0.92
CA GLN A 111 11.98 -17.18 -2.06
C GLN A 111 12.07 -16.18 -3.23
N ILE A 112 11.36 -15.05 -3.15
CA ILE A 112 11.10 -14.16 -4.29
C ILE A 112 11.86 -12.83 -4.15
N LEU A 113 12.38 -12.53 -2.95
CA LEU A 113 13.03 -11.25 -2.69
C LEU A 113 14.46 -11.23 -3.25
N PRO A 114 14.82 -10.23 -4.06
CA PRO A 114 16.19 -10.00 -4.47
C PRO A 114 16.95 -9.42 -3.28
N GLY A 115 17.49 -10.29 -2.41
CA GLY A 115 18.27 -9.89 -1.23
C GLY A 115 19.51 -9.02 -1.52
N SER A 116 19.86 -8.84 -2.80
CA SER A 116 20.94 -7.98 -3.28
C SER A 116 20.54 -6.53 -3.58
N LEU A 117 19.25 -6.19 -3.66
CA LEU A 117 18.83 -4.80 -3.93
C LEU A 117 19.10 -3.92 -2.71
N SER A 118 19.87 -2.84 -2.92
CA SER A 118 20.13 -1.82 -1.90
C SER A 118 18.83 -1.20 -1.37
N VAL A 119 17.85 -0.99 -2.25
CA VAL A 119 16.53 -0.45 -1.87
C VAL A 119 15.79 -1.38 -0.92
N PHE A 120 15.89 -2.70 -1.10
CA PHE A 120 15.28 -3.65 -0.17
C PHE A 120 15.96 -3.60 1.22
N LYS A 121 17.28 -3.50 1.27
CA LYS A 121 18.02 -3.37 2.54
C LYS A 121 17.64 -2.10 3.30
N ASN A 122 17.54 -0.97 2.60
CA ASN A 122 17.08 0.29 3.18
C ASN A 122 15.64 0.17 3.71
N TRP A 123 14.78 -0.51 2.94
CA TRP A 123 13.41 -0.76 3.34
C TRP A 123 13.33 -1.62 4.61
N CYS A 124 14.11 -2.71 4.70
CA CYS A 124 14.17 -3.53 5.92
C CYS A 124 14.68 -2.72 7.13
N ALA A 125 15.68 -1.87 6.94
CA ALA A 125 16.21 -1.03 8.02
C ALA A 125 15.15 -0.05 8.54
N LEU A 126 14.43 0.63 7.63
CA LEU A 126 13.37 1.56 8.01
C LEU A 126 12.19 0.83 8.66
N TYR A 127 11.74 -0.28 8.08
CA TYR A 127 10.65 -1.07 8.66
C TYR A 127 11.00 -1.58 10.06
N HIS A 128 12.23 -2.08 10.26
CA HIS A 128 12.75 -2.47 11.57
C HIS A 128 12.75 -1.31 12.57
N GLN A 129 13.20 -0.11 12.17
CA GLN A 129 13.15 1.09 13.00
C GLN A 129 11.72 1.40 13.43
N VAL A 130 10.76 1.39 12.49
CA VAL A 130 9.35 1.65 12.78
C VAL A 130 8.78 0.62 13.76
N LEU A 131 9.10 -0.67 13.57
CA LEU A 131 8.69 -1.73 14.51
C LEU A 131 9.24 -1.50 15.93
N ASN A 132 10.47 -1.00 16.06
CA ASN A 132 11.08 -0.75 17.37
C ASN A 132 10.59 0.56 18.02
N ASN A 133 10.15 1.54 17.21
CA ASN A 133 9.57 2.79 17.69
C ASN A 133 8.07 2.68 18.01
N SER A 134 7.41 1.60 17.55
CA SER A 134 5.99 1.35 17.80
C SER A 134 5.72 1.00 19.26
N VAL A 135 4.60 1.47 19.81
CA VAL A 135 4.20 1.16 21.18
C VAL A 135 3.85 -0.32 21.29
N SER A 136 4.12 -0.97 22.44
CA SER A 136 3.87 -2.40 22.66
C SER A 136 2.47 -2.88 22.27
N GLN A 137 1.45 -2.03 22.43
CA GLN A 137 0.07 -2.33 22.03
C GLN A 137 -0.12 -2.39 20.51
N GLU A 138 0.56 -1.53 19.76
CA GLU A 138 0.54 -1.53 18.29
C GLU A 138 1.30 -2.77 17.77
N MET A 139 2.42 -3.09 18.41
CA MET A 139 3.21 -4.28 18.06
C MET A 139 2.46 -5.59 18.22
N ALA A 140 1.62 -5.71 19.26
CA ALA A 140 0.77 -6.88 19.43
C ALA A 140 -0.20 -7.09 18.25
N ASN A 141 -0.55 -6.01 17.54
CA ASN A 141 -1.52 -6.02 16.46
C ASN A 141 -0.87 -6.09 15.07
N VAL A 142 0.44 -5.91 14.92
CA VAL A 142 1.11 -5.88 13.59
C VAL A 142 0.84 -7.17 12.82
N GLY A 143 1.08 -8.34 13.44
CA GLY A 143 0.83 -9.63 12.79
C GLY A 143 -0.63 -9.84 12.40
N THR A 144 -1.57 -9.50 13.29
CA THR A 144 -3.01 -9.60 13.01
C THR A 144 -3.43 -8.66 11.88
N THR A 145 -2.90 -7.44 11.86
CA THR A 145 -3.16 -6.44 10.82
C THR A 145 -2.62 -6.92 9.47
N LEU A 146 -1.40 -7.46 9.44
CA LEU A 146 -0.81 -8.03 8.24
C LEU A 146 -1.67 -9.15 7.65
N ILE A 147 -2.15 -10.08 8.49
CA ILE A 147 -3.03 -11.18 8.03
C ILE A 147 -4.37 -10.63 7.51
N GLN A 148 -4.97 -9.66 8.22
CA GLN A 148 -6.27 -9.10 7.87
C GLN A 148 -6.24 -8.34 6.53
N TYR A 149 -5.20 -7.54 6.29
CA TYR A 149 -5.13 -6.64 5.14
C TYR A 149 -4.37 -7.23 3.94
N ASN A 150 -3.74 -8.41 4.10
CA ASN A 150 -3.02 -9.09 3.02
C ASN A 150 -3.49 -10.55 2.85
N PRO A 151 -4.70 -10.77 2.29
CA PRO A 151 -5.22 -12.10 2.05
C PRO A 151 -4.33 -12.89 1.08
N GLN A 152 -4.10 -14.17 1.40
CA GLN A 152 -3.25 -15.09 0.63
C GLN A 152 -3.92 -15.59 -0.66
N SER A 153 -5.25 -15.64 -0.70
CA SER A 153 -6.01 -16.03 -1.88
C SER A 153 -6.39 -14.78 -2.67
N ASN A 154 -5.70 -14.54 -3.78
CA ASN A 154 -6.19 -13.64 -4.80
C ASN A 154 -6.96 -14.46 -5.85
N LEU A 155 -8.09 -13.95 -6.31
CA LEU A 155 -8.79 -14.47 -7.48
C LEU A 155 -7.95 -14.16 -8.72
N LEU A 156 -6.89 -14.94 -8.94
CA LEU A 156 -6.11 -14.86 -10.16
C LEU A 156 -7.00 -15.32 -11.32
N ARG A 157 -6.90 -14.63 -12.46
CA ARG A 157 -7.60 -14.95 -13.71
C ARG A 157 -7.66 -16.46 -14.04
N PRO A 158 -6.58 -17.25 -13.91
CA PRO A 158 -6.64 -18.71 -14.12
C PRO A 158 -7.58 -19.46 -13.15
N VAL A 159 -7.73 -19.00 -11.90
CA VAL A 159 -8.67 -19.59 -10.92
C VAL A 159 -10.12 -19.27 -11.28
N ILE A 160 -10.36 -18.10 -11.88
CA ILE A 160 -11.69 -17.72 -12.36
C ILE A 160 -12.08 -18.56 -13.59
N GLU A 161 -11.13 -18.85 -14.48
CA GLU A 161 -11.35 -19.68 -15.67
C GLU A 161 -11.48 -21.19 -15.37
N GLU A 162 -11.03 -21.68 -14.21
CA GLU A 162 -11.27 -23.06 -13.76
C GLU A 162 -12.69 -23.31 -13.22
N ILE A 163 -13.39 -22.25 -12.81
CA ILE A 163 -14.74 -22.32 -12.20
C ILE A 163 -15.85 -22.12 -13.24
N TRP A 164 -15.51 -21.62 -14.44
CA TRP A 164 -16.42 -21.40 -15.56
C TRP A 164 -16.32 -22.51 -16.62
#